data_AF-A0A947WF60-F1
#
_entry.id   AF-A0A947WF60-F1
#
_cell.length_a   1.000
_cell.length_b   1.000
_cell.length_c   1.000
_cell.angle_alpha   90.00
_cell.angle_beta   90.00
_cell.angle_gamma   90.00
#
_symmetry.space_group_name_H-M   'P 1'
#
loop_
_entity.id
_entity.type
_entity.pdbx_description
1 polymer ?
#
loop_
_entity_poly.entity_id
_entity_poly.type
_entity_poly.pdbx_seq_one_letter_code
_entity_poly.pdbx_strand_id
1 'polypeptide(L)' 'DLMARLDGIACSAGAACHAGGAQVTAVLEAMGVPCETAVGTLRLSLGRFTTGDEIDRAAEMIAAAVSDPR' A
#
# COMPACT_ATOMS: atom_id res chain seq x y z
N ASP A 1 3.09 10.08 -5.23
CA ASP A 1 2.28 8.85 -5.22
C ASP A 1 3.20 7.66 -4.99
N LEU A 2 3.05 6.94 -3.87
CA LEU A 2 3.91 5.81 -3.52
C LEU A 2 3.71 4.63 -4.48
N MET A 3 2.47 4.34 -4.88
CA MET A 3 2.18 3.19 -5.75
C MET A 3 2.83 3.34 -7.13
N ALA A 4 2.85 4.57 -7.67
CA ALA A 4 3.53 4.90 -8.92
C ALA A 4 5.05 4.73 -8.89
N ARG A 5 5.65 4.50 -7.70
CA ARG A 5 7.10 4.32 -7.50
C ARG A 5 7.48 2.87 -7.25
N LEU A 6 6.49 1.99 -7.08
CA LEU A 6 6.70 0.56 -6.78
C LEU A 6 6.62 -0.27 -8.08
N ASP A 7 7.37 0.13 -9.10
CA ASP A 7 7.42 -0.57 -10.38
C ASP A 7 7.83 -2.04 -10.20
N GLY A 8 6.92 -2.96 -10.54
CA GLY A 8 7.11 -4.40 -10.37
C GLY A 8 6.46 -5.00 -9.13
N ILE A 9 5.78 -4.21 -8.29
CA ILE A 9 4.98 -4.71 -7.15
C ILE A 9 3.50 -4.43 -7.41
N ALA A 10 2.71 -5.48 -7.56
CA ALA A 10 1.26 -5.36 -7.59
C ALA A 10 0.71 -5.17 -6.17
N CYS A 11 0.05 -4.04 -5.91
CA CYS A 11 -0.53 -3.70 -4.61
C CYS A 11 -1.88 -2.97 -4.76
N SER A 12 -2.65 -2.91 -3.66
CA SER A 12 -3.89 -2.13 -3.57
C SER A 12 -3.73 -1.01 -2.55
N ALA A 13 -4.33 0.15 -2.83
CA ALA A 13 -4.54 1.17 -1.80
C ALA A 13 -5.53 0.65 -0.75
N GLY A 14 -5.32 1.03 0.51
CA GLY A 14 -6.22 0.78 1.64
C GLY A 14 -7.31 1.83 1.81
N ALA A 15 -7.19 2.98 1.14
CA ALA A 15 -8.26 3.95 0.97
C ALA A 15 -9.11 3.61 -0.25
N ALA A 16 -10.43 3.75 -0.13
CA ALA A 16 -11.37 3.49 -1.19
C ALA A 16 -11.22 4.56 -2.29
N CYS A 17 -10.62 4.18 -3.42
CA CYS A 17 -10.70 4.96 -4.65
C CYS A 17 -12.07 4.75 -5.31
N HIS A 18 -13.12 5.41 -4.82
CA HIS A 18 -14.28 5.70 -5.66
C HIS A 18 -14.09 7.10 -6.26
N ALA A 19 -14.38 7.23 -7.55
CA ALA A 19 -14.13 8.41 -8.39
C ALA A 19 -14.74 9.70 -7.83
N GLY A 20 -14.05 10.36 -6.90
CA GLY A 20 -14.52 11.60 -6.26
C GLY A 20 -13.81 12.00 -4.96
N GLY A 21 -13.03 11.11 -4.32
CA GLY A 21 -12.23 11.47 -3.14
C GLY A 21 -11.65 10.26 -2.43
N ALA A 22 -10.54 10.44 -1.71
CA ALA A 22 -9.97 9.41 -0.84
C ALA A 22 -10.87 9.25 0.40
N GLN A 23 -11.80 8.30 0.36
CA GLN A 23 -12.55 7.89 1.55
C GLN A 23 -11.86 6.68 2.19
N VAL A 24 -11.81 6.67 3.51
CA VAL A 24 -11.30 5.52 4.27
C VAL A 24 -12.20 4.31 3.99
N THR A 25 -11.64 3.12 3.85
CA THR A 25 -12.46 1.92 3.70
C THR A 25 -13.21 1.64 5.01
N ALA A 26 -14.45 1.15 4.91
CA ALA A 26 -15.25 0.80 6.09
C ALA A 26 -14.52 -0.15 7.07
N VAL A 27 -13.58 -0.96 6.58
CA VAL A 27 -12.73 -1.82 7.41
C VAL A 27 -11.75 -0.99 8.26
N LEU A 28 -11.03 -0.05 7.66
CA LEU A 28 -10.10 0.81 8.38
C LEU A 28 -10.84 1.75 9.36
N GLU A 29 -12.03 2.21 9.00
CA GLU A 29 -12.90 2.97 9.91
C GLU A 29 -13.32 2.12 11.12
N ALA A 30 -13.77 0.88 10.90
CA ALA A 30 -14.16 -0.03 11.96
C ALA A 30 -12.98 -0.42 12.87
N MET A 31 -11.76 -0.45 12.32
CA MET A 31 -10.52 -0.64 13.09
C MET A 31 -10.12 0.60 13.90
N GLY A 32 -10.80 1.74 13.71
CA GLY A 32 -10.46 3.01 14.37
C GLY A 32 -9.19 3.64 13.84
N VAL A 33 -8.78 3.34 12.61
CA VAL A 33 -7.58 3.92 12.00
C VAL A 33 -7.86 5.38 11.63
N PRO A 34 -7.06 6.34 12.12
CA PRO A 34 -7.23 7.75 11.76
C PRO A 34 -7.13 7.98 10.25
N CYS A 35 -7.91 8.93 9.73
CA CYS A 35 -8.00 9.20 8.28
C CYS A 35 -6.64 9.51 7.66
N GLU A 36 -5.81 10.31 8.35
CA GLU A 36 -4.46 10.65 7.93
C GLU A 36 -3.55 9.43 7.76
N THR A 37 -3.78 8.37 8.54
CA THR A 37 -3.03 7.11 8.43
C THR A 37 -3.64 6.21 7.37
N ALA A 38 -4.97 6.17 7.29
CA ALA A 38 -5.70 5.31 6.37
C ALA A 38 -5.44 5.64 4.90
N VAL A 39 -5.30 6.94 4.56
CA VAL A 39 -4.98 7.40 3.20
C VAL A 39 -3.62 6.87 2.71
N GLY A 40 -2.67 6.65 3.62
CA GLY A 40 -1.35 6.09 3.31
C GLY A 40 -1.25 4.56 3.34
N THR A 41 -2.37 3.85 3.55
CA THR A 41 -2.33 2.39 3.73
C THR A 41 -2.17 1.67 2.39
N LEU A 42 -1.31 0.65 2.37
CA LEU A 42 -1.15 -0.31 1.26
C LEU A 42 -1.52 -1.72 1.72
N ARG A 43 -2.21 -2.47 0.86
CA ARG A 43 -2.47 -3.89 1.04
C ARG A 43 -1.64 -4.70 0.06
N LEU A 44 -0.78 -5.56 0.61
CA LEU A 44 -0.04 -6.58 -0.10
C LEU A 44 -0.69 -7.94 0.17
N SER A 45 -0.75 -8.80 -0.84
CA SER A 45 -1.33 -10.13 -0.71
C SER A 45 -0.40 -11.12 -1.40
N LEU A 46 -0.08 -12.21 -0.71
CA LEU A 46 0.79 -13.25 -1.21
C LEU A 46 -0.05 -14.35 -1.88
N GLY A 47 0.54 -15.05 -2.84
CA GLY A 47 -0.07 -16.19 -3.50
C GLY A 47 0.79 -17.44 -3.37
N ARG A 48 0.28 -18.57 -3.89
CA ARG A 48 0.99 -19.88 -3.90
C ARG A 48 2.40 -19.80 -4.51
N PHE A 49 2.62 -18.86 -5.43
CA PHE A 49 3.86 -18.72 -6.17
C PHE A 49 4.76 -17.61 -5.64
N THR A 50 4.34 -16.88 -4.60
CA THR A 50 5.19 -15.85 -4.01
C THR A 50 6.35 -16.50 -3.26
N THR A 51 7.55 -16.06 -3.55
CA THR A 51 8.80 -16.56 -2.98
C THR A 51 9.33 -15.63 -1.88
N GLY A 52 10.23 -16.16 -1.04
CA GLY A 52 10.91 -15.35 -0.02
C GLY A 52 11.71 -14.19 -0.64
N ASP A 53 12.47 -14.47 -1.69
CA ASP A 53 13.25 -13.46 -2.41
C ASP A 53 12.39 -12.32 -2.98
N GLU A 54 11.19 -12.63 -3.47
CA GLU A 54 10.23 -11.60 -3.91
C GLU A 54 9.72 -10.75 -2.76
N ILE A 55 9.50 -11.33 -1.57
CA ILE A 55 9.10 -10.60 -0.37
C ILE A 55 10.21 -9.67 0.09
N ASP A 56 11.45 -10.17 0.16
CA ASP A 56 12.62 -9.39 0.59
C ASP A 56 12.85 -8.21 -0.37
N ARG A 57 12.83 -8.48 -1.68
CA ARG A 57 12.93 -7.44 -2.71
C ARG A 57 11.80 -6.42 -2.62
N ALA A 58 10.56 -6.86 -2.40
CA ALA A 58 9.43 -5.95 -2.24
C ALA A 58 9.60 -5.05 -1.01
N ALA A 59 10.07 -5.60 0.12
CA ALA A 59 10.33 -4.85 1.34
C ALA A 59 11.41 -3.77 1.14
N GLU A 60 12.52 -4.12 0.47
CA GLU A 60 13.59 -3.17 0.13
C GLU A 60 13.09 -2.04 -0.75
N MET A 61 12.33 -2.36 -1.80
CA MET A 61 11.76 -1.38 -2.72
C MET A 61 10.78 -0.43 -2.01
N ILE A 62 9.93 -0.96 -1.14
CA ILE A 62 8.97 -0.15 -0.37
C ILE A 62 9.72 0.78 0.59
N ALA A 63 10.71 0.28 1.33
CA ALA A 63 11.51 1.08 2.25
C ALA A 63 12.26 2.21 1.53
N ALA A 64 12.86 1.91 0.38
CA ALA A 64 13.53 2.89 -0.45
C ALA A 64 12.56 3.96 -0.97
N ALA A 65 11.38 3.55 -1.45
CA ALA A 65 10.37 4.48 -1.96
C ALA A 65 9.78 5.37 -0.84
N VAL A 66 9.62 4.88 0.38
CA VAL A 66 9.14 5.73 1.50
C VAL A 66 10.21 6.74 1.94
N SER A 67 11.49 6.38 1.84
CA SER A 67 12.60 7.21 2.32
C SER A 67 13.05 8.29 1.33
N ASP A 68 12.70 8.16 0.06
CA ASP A 68 13.11 9.08 -0.99
C ASP A 68 12.22 10.33 -1.01
N PRO A 69 12.80 11.54 -0.80
CA PRO A 69 12.08 12.78 -0.53
C PRO A 69 11.56 13.51 -1.78
N ARG A 70 11.71 12.94 -2.98
CA ARG A 70 11.22 13.49 -4.24
C ARG A 70 9.69 13.58 -4.31
#